data_AF-A0A3B1DMS7-F1
#
_entry.id   AF-A0A3B1DMS7-F1
#
_cell.length_a   1.000
_cell.length_b   1.000
_cell.length_c   1.000
_cell.angle_alpha   90.00
_cell.angle_beta   90.00
_cell.angle_gamma   90.00
#
_symmetry.space_group_name_H-M   'P 1'
#
loop_
_entity.id
_entity.type
_entity.pdbx_description
1 polymer ?
#
loop_
_entity_poly.entity_id
_entity_poly.type
_entity_poly.pdbx_seq_one_letter_code
_entity_poly.pdbx_strand_id
1 'polypeptide(L)' 'MHIGNLSSGAAQIHDALDKLEMAWAEASTHWKDSNSRNIEEKFLAPLLPEVRQAISAMGNMSQSIQSASRALNDNQ' A
#
# COMPACT_ATOMS: atom_id res chain seq x y z
N MET A 1 19.86 -6.35 -0.08
CA MET A 1 18.40 -6.11 -0.15
C MET A 1 17.87 -6.93 -1.32
N HIS A 2 17.13 -8.01 -1.06
CA HIS A 2 16.55 -8.81 -2.15
C HIS A 2 15.33 -8.10 -2.71
N ILE A 3 15.28 -7.92 -4.03
CA ILE A 3 14.15 -7.32 -4.77
C ILE A 3 12.83 -7.99 -4.40
N GLY A 4 12.85 -9.32 -4.18
CA GLY A 4 11.69 -10.08 -3.72
C GLY A 4 11.12 -9.62 -2.37
N ASN A 5 11.93 -9.01 -1.50
CA ASN A 5 11.48 -8.48 -0.21
C ASN A 5 10.67 -7.18 -0.38
N LEU A 6 11.01 -6.35 -1.36
CA LEU A 6 10.27 -5.10 -1.63
C LEU A 6 8.90 -5.39 -2.25
N SER A 7 8.85 -6.27 -3.25
CA SER A 7 7.59 -6.68 -3.86
C SER A 7 6.69 -7.43 -2.87
N SER A 8 7.26 -8.28 -2.02
CA SER A 8 6.53 -8.96 -0.94
C SER A 8 5.98 -7.98 0.10
N GLY A 9 6.79 -7.01 0.53
CA GLY A 9 6.34 -5.99 1.48
C GLY A 9 5.21 -5.12 0.93
N ALA A 10 5.29 -4.73 -0.34
CA ALA A 10 4.22 -3.98 -1.01
C ALA A 10 2.91 -4.77 -1.07
N ALA A 11 2.97 -6.08 -1.36
CA ALA A 11 1.80 -6.94 -1.35
C ALA A 11 1.18 -7.08 0.05
N GLN A 12 2.00 -7.24 1.09
CA GLN A 12 1.50 -7.31 2.47
C GLN A 12 0.80 -6.01 2.91
N ILE A 13 1.34 -4.86 2.50
CA ILE A 13 0.72 -3.55 2.80
C ILE A 13 -0.60 -3.40 2.03
N HIS A 14 -0.66 -3.85 0.78
CA HIS A 14 -1.90 -3.89 0.01
C HIS A 14 -2.97 -4.74 0.71
N ASP A 15 -2.63 -5.97 1.10
CA ASP A 15 -3.56 -6.87 1.81
C ASP A 15 -4.05 -6.29 3.13
N ALA A 16 -3.17 -5.58 3.86
CA ALA A 16 -3.54 -4.90 5.11
C ALA A 16 -4.49 -3.72 4.85
N LEU A 17 -4.27 -2.97 3.77
CA LEU A 17 -5.14 -1.87 3.36
C LEU A 17 -6.55 -2.38 2.99
N ASP A 18 -6.63 -3.46 2.21
CA ASP A 18 -7.91 -4.07 1.83
C ASP A 18 -8.69 -4.53 3.08
N LYS A 19 -8.00 -5.16 4.04
CA LYS A 19 -8.61 -5.57 5.32
C LYS A 19 -9.13 -4.37 6.12
N LEU A 20 -8.39 -3.27 6.14
CA LEU A 20 -8.81 -2.04 6.81
C LEU A 20 -10.07 -1.46 6.14
N GLU A 21 -10.11 -1.39 4.81
CA GLU A 21 -11.27 -0.89 4.07
C GLU A 21 -12.51 -1.77 4.30
N MET A 22 -12.34 -3.09 4.29
CA MET A 22 -13.43 -4.03 4.60
C MET A 22 -13.95 -3.87 6.03
N ALA A 23 -13.06 -3.81 7.02
CA ALA A 23 -13.44 -3.63 8.42
C ALA A 23 -14.12 -2.28 8.66
N TRP A 24 -13.65 -1.21 8.00
CA TRP A 24 -14.28 0.10 8.06
C TRP A 24 -15.67 0.10 7.41
N ALA A 25 -15.82 -0.53 6.25
CA ALA A 25 -17.11 -0.64 5.57
C ALA A 25 -18.13 -1.36 6.46
N GLU A 26 -17.74 -2.45 7.14
CA GLU A 26 -18.59 -3.14 8.10
C GLU A 26 -18.93 -2.25 9.30
N ALA A 27 -17.92 -1.66 9.95
CA ALA A 27 -18.11 -0.84 11.15
C ALA A 27 -19.01 0.37 10.88
N SER A 28 -18.80 1.08 9.77
CA SER A 28 -19.57 2.29 9.38
C SER A 28 -21.03 2.00 9.05
N THR A 29 -21.41 0.74 8.78
CA THR A 29 -22.83 0.38 8.61
C THR A 29 -23.63 0.55 9.90
N HIS A 30 -22.99 0.32 11.05
CA HIS A 30 -23.62 0.33 12.38
C HIS A 30 -23.17 1.54 13.22
N TRP A 31 -21.96 2.04 12.99
CA TRP A 31 -21.34 3.11 13.76
C TRP A 31 -21.43 4.44 13.00
N LYS A 32 -22.50 5.21 13.27
CA LYS A 32 -22.84 6.46 12.53
C LYS A 32 -22.85 7.71 13.41
N ASP A 33 -21.95 7.77 14.39
CA ASP A 33 -21.84 8.92 15.29
C ASP A 33 -20.75 9.91 14.83
N SER A 34 -20.54 10.96 15.63
CA SER A 34 -19.50 11.95 15.36
C SER A 34 -18.08 11.40 15.48
N ASN A 35 -17.86 10.32 16.25
CA ASN A 35 -16.54 9.72 16.40
C ASN A 35 -16.16 8.92 15.16
N SER A 36 -17.08 8.12 14.61
CA SER A 36 -16.82 7.37 13.37
C SER A 36 -16.50 8.33 12.22
N ARG A 37 -17.27 9.41 12.09
CA ARG A 37 -17.01 10.46 11.10
C ARG A 37 -15.66 11.14 11.29
N ASN A 38 -15.28 11.46 12.53
CA ASN A 38 -13.96 12.03 12.83
C ASN A 38 -12.83 11.07 12.44
N ILE A 39 -13.00 9.76 12.65
CA ILE A 39 -11.98 8.77 12.31
C ILE A 39 -11.80 8.68 10.80
N GLU A 40 -12.92 8.62 10.07
CA GLU A 40 -12.90 8.60 8.62
C GLU A 40 -12.20 9.82 8.04
N GLU A 41 -12.64 11.01 8.45
CA GLU A 41 -12.16 12.27 7.88
C GLU A 41 -10.70 12.56 8.26
N LYS A 42 -10.29 12.27 9.50
CA LYS A 42 -8.95 12.64 9.99
C LYS A 42 -7.88 11.60 9.74
N PHE A 43 -8.24 10.32 9.62
CA PHE A 43 -7.26 9.24 9.51
C PHE A 43 -7.43 8.43 8.23
N LEU A 44 -8.61 7.88 7.96
CA LEU A 44 -8.78 6.97 6.83
C LEU A 44 -8.69 7.70 5.49
N ALA A 45 -9.45 8.79 5.31
CA ALA A 45 -9.47 9.58 4.08
C ALA A 45 -8.07 10.05 3.64
N PRO A 46 -7.18 10.57 4.50
CA PRO A 46 -5.81 10.90 4.11
C PRO A 46 -4.89 9.68 3.97
N LEU A 47 -5.04 8.64 4.80
CA LEU A 47 -4.15 7.48 4.79
C LEU A 47 -4.28 6.64 3.51
N LEU A 48 -5.51 6.40 3.04
CA LEU A 48 -5.76 5.55 1.87
C LEU A 48 -4.97 5.98 0.61
N PRO A 49 -5.03 7.25 0.16
CA PRO A 49 -4.26 7.67 -1.01
C PRO A 49 -2.74 7.63 -0.78
N GLU A 50 -2.26 7.97 0.42
CA GLU A 50 -0.83 7.93 0.75
C GLU A 50 -0.26 6.51 0.67
N VAL A 51 -0.97 5.52 1.23
CA VAL A 51 -0.55 4.11 1.20
C VAL A 51 -0.57 3.58 -0.24
N ARG A 52 -1.61 3.90 -1.03
CA ARG A 52 -1.68 3.51 -2.45
C ARG A 52 -0.53 4.12 -3.27
N GLN A 53 -0.16 5.36 -2.98
CA GLN A 53 0.98 6.01 -3.61
C GLN A 53 2.30 5.32 -3.22
N ALA A 54 2.48 4.97 -1.95
CA ALA A 54 3.66 4.26 -1.47
C ALA A 54 3.80 2.88 -2.13
N ILE A 55 2.72 2.10 -2.23
CA ILE A 55 2.70 0.80 -2.93
C ILE A 55 3.14 0.98 -4.39
N SER A 56 2.61 1.99 -5.08
CA SER A 56 2.97 2.28 -6.47
C SER A 56 4.45 2.66 -6.62
N ALA A 57 4.96 3.51 -5.72
CA ALA A 57 6.37 3.89 -5.69
C ALA A 57 7.29 2.68 -5.46
N MET A 58 6.92 1.77 -4.55
CA MET A 58 7.66 0.52 -4.32
C MET A 58 7.67 -0.39 -5.56
N GLY A 59 6.55 -0.49 -6.27
CA GLY A 59 6.47 -1.22 -7.54
C GLY A 59 7.43 -0.65 -8.60
N ASN A 60 7.43 0.67 -8.76
CA ASN A 60 8.34 1.37 -9.68
C ASN A 60 9.81 1.14 -9.31
N MET A 61 10.17 1.26 -8.03
CA MET A 61 11.53 1.00 -7.55
C MET A 61 11.96 -0.45 -7.83
N SER A 62 11.09 -1.42 -7.55
CA SER A 62 11.37 -2.84 -7.83
C SER A 62 11.65 -3.05 -9.32
N GLN A 63 10.85 -2.44 -10.20
CA GLN A 63 11.04 -2.52 -11.65
C GLN A 63 12.37 -1.88 -12.09
N SER A 64 12.69 -0.68 -11.60
CA SER A 64 13.95 0.00 -11.94
C SER A 64 15.17 -0.81 -11.52
N ILE A 65 15.15 -1.42 -10.32
CA ILE A 65 16.26 -2.25 -9.84
C ILE A 65 16.39 -3.52 -10.71
N GLN A 66 15.28 -4.18 -11.06
CA GLN A 66 15.31 -5.35 -11.94
C GLN A 66 15.89 -5.03 -13.33
N SER A 67 15.49 -3.90 -13.92
CA SER A 67 16.01 -3.46 -15.21
C SER A 67 17.52 -3.17 -15.12
N ALA A 68 17.98 -2.50 -14.06
CA ALA A 68 19.41 -2.24 -13.85
C ALA A 68 20.21 -3.54 -13.66
N SER A 69 19.70 -4.51 -12.89
CA SER A 69 20.34 -5.82 -12.72
C SER A 69 20.46 -6.59 -14.03
N ARG A 70 19.43 -6.56 -14.88
CA ARG A 70 19.49 -7.19 -16.22
C ARG A 70 20.55 -6.54 -17.11
N ALA A 71 20.57 -5.21 -17.17
CA ALA A 71 21.55 -4.47 -17.99
C ALA A 71 23.01 -4.74 -17.58
N LEU A 72 23.28 -4.98 -16.30
CA LEU A 72 24.61 -5.35 -15.82
C LEU A 72 24.99 -6.79 -16.19
N ASN A 73 24.03 -7.72 -16.15
CA ASN A 73 24.27 -9.12 -16.52
C ASN A 73 24.42 -9.32 -18.03
N ASP A 74 23.79 -8.48 -18.86
CA ASP A 74 23.89 -8.53 -20.33
C ASP A 74 25.22 -7.96 -20.87
N ASN A 75 26.01 -7.26 -20.04
CA ASN A 75 27.31 -6.67 -20.40
C ASN A 75 28.52 -7.49 -19.89
N GLN A 76 28.32 -8.76 -19.53
CA GLN A 76 29.36 -9.72 -19.15
C GLN A 76 29.41 -10.87 -20.16
#